data_AF-A0A7L8EYK3-F1
#
_entry.id   AF-A0A7L8EYK3-F1
#
_cell.length_a   1.000
_cell.length_b   1.000
_cell.length_c   1.000
_cell.angle_alpha   90.00
_cell.angle_beta   90.00
_cell.angle_gamma   90.00
#
_symmetry.space_group_name_H-M   'P 1'
#
loop_
_entity.id
_entity.type
_entity.pdbx_description
1 polymer ?
#
loop_
_entity_poly.entity_id
_entity_poly.type
_entity_poly.pdbx_seq_one_letter_code
_entity_poly.pdbx_strand_id
1 'polypeptide(L)'
;MTTVKRYLVNNKPYKGYMITKATSSLDSSSASNLTNSKQAVELTNSVTGITKQFSTMKAAYQFLGISPRRLLNYLNNKSAAPSTDGQASTIKGYIISKIDSDSVKQNCKTIEVTNIQTNEVINYSSISSAGEALGIPQSSISVYLSRKRTTPFRGIYLLN
;
A
#
# COMPACT_ATOMS: atom_id res chain seq x y z
N MET A 1 19.51 10.56 32.88
CA MET A 1 18.86 10.78 31.57
C MET A 1 17.34 10.71 31.74
N THR A 2 16.69 11.88 31.89
CA THR A 2 15.27 12.02 32.23
C THR A 2 14.43 12.12 30.95
N THR A 3 13.95 11.00 30.45
CA THR A 3 13.04 11.00 29.28
C THR A 3 11.64 11.42 29.72
N VAL A 4 11.05 12.36 28.98
CA VAL A 4 9.65 12.83 29.11
C VAL A 4 8.65 11.67 29.22
N LYS A 5 8.97 10.52 28.59
CA LYS A 5 8.23 9.26 28.73
C LYS A 5 8.00 8.83 30.19
N ARG A 6 8.97 8.97 31.08
CA ARG A 6 8.84 8.54 32.50
C ARG A 6 7.80 9.36 33.26
N TYR A 7 7.69 10.64 32.96
CA TYR A 7 6.70 11.54 33.58
C TYR A 7 5.30 11.30 33.03
N LEU A 8 5.20 11.02 31.72
CA LEU A 8 3.94 10.67 31.05
C LEU A 8 3.32 9.36 31.58
N VAL A 9 4.15 8.35 31.88
CA VAL A 9 3.68 7.04 32.37
C VAL A 9 3.25 7.07 33.84
N ASN A 10 3.88 7.93 34.65
CA ASN A 10 3.69 7.92 36.10
C ASN A 10 2.72 9.01 36.61
N ASN A 11 2.10 9.80 35.72
CA ASN A 11 1.21 10.93 36.08
C ASN A 11 1.81 11.87 37.15
N LYS A 12 3.14 12.07 37.15
CA LYS A 12 3.82 12.95 38.11
C LYS A 12 4.04 14.33 37.50
N PRO A 13 3.67 15.43 38.19
CA PRO A 13 3.93 16.78 37.71
C PRO A 13 5.44 17.03 37.61
N TYR A 14 5.87 17.77 36.58
CA TYR A 14 7.24 18.25 36.44
C TYR A 14 7.25 19.77 36.53
N LYS A 15 7.99 20.32 37.51
CA LYS A 15 8.07 21.76 37.79
C LYS A 15 6.70 22.45 37.92
N GLY A 16 5.73 21.78 38.55
CA GLY A 16 4.39 22.32 38.76
C GLY A 16 3.43 22.18 37.57
N TYR A 17 3.87 21.57 36.45
CA TYR A 17 3.03 21.36 35.26
C TYR A 17 2.72 19.86 35.08
N MET A 18 1.46 19.55 34.77
CA MET A 18 1.01 18.20 34.38
C MET A 18 1.28 17.99 32.89
N ILE A 19 2.07 16.98 32.56
CA ILE A 19 2.34 16.60 31.17
C ILE A 19 1.26 15.60 30.77
N THR A 20 0.25 16.05 30.03
CA THR A 20 -0.77 15.18 29.42
C THR A 20 -0.50 15.00 27.93
N LYS A 21 -0.94 13.87 27.36
CA LYS A 21 -0.89 13.67 25.91
C LYS A 21 -1.93 14.60 25.29
N ALA A 22 -1.50 15.50 24.41
CA ALA A 22 -2.44 16.34 23.66
C ALA A 22 -3.39 15.44 22.86
N THR A 23 -4.66 15.39 23.28
CA THR A 23 -5.75 14.88 22.46
C THR A 23 -6.11 15.99 21.49
N SER A 24 -5.42 16.04 20.35
CA SER A 24 -5.83 16.84 19.21
C SER A 24 -7.09 16.21 18.62
N SER A 25 -8.24 16.55 19.20
CA SER A 25 -9.53 16.51 18.55
C SER A 25 -9.57 17.68 17.57
N LEU A 26 -9.13 17.45 16.33
CA LEU A 26 -9.53 18.24 15.19
C LEU A 26 -9.39 17.36 13.94
N ASP A 27 -10.53 17.05 13.35
CA ASP A 27 -10.67 16.40 12.05
C ASP A 27 -9.83 17.13 10.99
N SER A 28 -8.86 16.44 10.40
CA SER A 28 -8.57 16.49 8.96
C SER A 28 -7.34 15.66 8.62
N SER A 29 -7.49 14.95 7.51
CA SER A 29 -6.54 14.07 6.84
C SER A 29 -6.18 12.79 7.60
N SER A 30 -6.86 11.71 7.19
CA SER A 30 -6.36 10.34 7.26
C SER A 30 -4.84 10.31 7.14
N ALA A 31 -4.15 10.23 8.27
CA ALA A 31 -2.80 9.71 8.33
C ALA A 31 -2.92 8.22 8.00
N SER A 32 -3.06 7.95 6.70
CA SER A 32 -3.08 6.62 6.15
C SER A 32 -1.72 6.02 6.47
N ASN A 33 -1.66 5.29 7.59
CA ASN A 33 -0.68 4.23 7.83
C ASN A 33 -0.87 3.04 6.85
N LEU A 34 -1.53 3.29 5.71
CA LEU A 34 -1.43 2.47 4.52
C LEU A 34 0.00 2.64 4.02
N THR A 35 0.81 1.61 4.24
CA THR A 35 1.98 1.40 3.42
C THR A 35 1.50 1.43 1.97
N ASN A 36 1.69 2.56 1.28
CA ASN A 36 1.36 2.85 -0.12
C ASN A 36 2.17 1.99 -1.10
N SER A 37 2.50 0.76 -0.70
CA SER A 37 3.11 -0.28 -1.52
C SER A 37 2.29 -0.55 -2.77
N LYS A 38 0.96 -0.41 -2.72
CA LYS A 38 0.07 -0.59 -3.87
C LYS A 38 -0.09 0.64 -4.77
N GLN A 39 0.44 1.81 -4.38
CA GLN A 39 0.35 3.01 -5.22
C GLN A 39 1.14 2.80 -6.51
N ALA A 40 0.45 2.86 -7.66
CA ALA A 40 1.12 2.88 -8.95
C ALA A 40 1.78 4.23 -9.20
N VAL A 41 2.95 4.20 -9.82
CA VAL A 41 3.76 5.39 -10.10
C VAL A 41 4.38 5.32 -11.49
N GLU A 42 4.48 6.49 -12.12
CA GLU A 42 5.17 6.71 -13.37
C GLU A 42 6.49 7.45 -13.12
N LEU A 43 7.55 6.96 -13.76
CA LEU A 43 8.88 7.54 -13.73
C LEU A 43 9.24 8.04 -15.13
N THR A 44 9.40 9.35 -15.27
CA THR A 44 9.77 10.01 -16.53
C THR A 44 11.20 10.49 -16.43
N ASN A 45 12.08 10.03 -17.32
CA ASN A 45 13.45 10.51 -17.37
C ASN A 45 13.45 12.01 -17.75
N SER A 46 14.12 12.86 -16.96
CA SER A 46 14.11 14.31 -17.15
C SER A 46 14.89 14.78 -18.38
N VAL A 47 15.78 13.93 -18.91
CA VAL A 47 16.63 14.24 -20.07
C VAL A 47 16.02 13.68 -21.35
N THR A 48 15.60 12.41 -21.34
CA THR A 48 15.13 11.72 -22.56
C THR A 48 13.61 11.74 -22.72
N GLY A 49 12.86 12.09 -21.67
CA GLY A 49 11.39 12.07 -21.68
C GLY A 49 10.77 10.66 -21.65
N ILE A 50 11.59 9.59 -21.64
CA ILE A 50 11.11 8.21 -21.63
C ILE A 50 10.42 7.92 -20.29
N THR A 51 9.21 7.37 -20.35
CA THR A 51 8.41 7.01 -19.18
C THR A 51 8.48 5.52 -18.86
N LYS A 52 8.38 5.19 -17.58
CA LYS A 52 8.32 3.82 -17.07
C LYS A 52 7.30 3.72 -15.96
N GLN A 53 6.30 2.88 -16.15
CA GLN A 53 5.23 2.69 -15.19
C GLN A 53 5.50 1.50 -14.28
N PHE A 54 5.14 1.65 -13.02
CA PHE A 54 5.24 0.64 -12.00
C PHE A 54 3.91 0.49 -11.30
N SER A 55 3.43 -0.75 -11.17
CA SER A 55 2.20 -1.07 -10.44
C SER A 55 2.31 -0.84 -8.93
N THR A 56 3.53 -0.67 -8.43
CA THR A 56 3.81 -0.49 -7.01
C THR A 56 4.92 0.53 -6.78
N MET A 57 4.76 1.36 -5.75
CA MET A 57 5.79 2.25 -5.25
C MET A 57 7.05 1.46 -4.82
N LYS A 58 6.85 0.20 -4.42
CA LYS A 58 7.93 -0.74 -4.09
C LYS A 58 8.88 -0.97 -5.26
N ALA A 59 8.33 -1.39 -6.40
CA ALA A 59 9.14 -1.63 -7.58
C ALA A 59 9.87 -0.35 -8.03
N ALA A 60 9.22 0.81 -7.91
CA ALA A 60 9.81 2.08 -8.28
C ALA A 60 11.00 2.51 -7.39
N TYR A 61 10.87 2.47 -6.06
CA TYR A 61 12.02 2.83 -5.20
C TYR A 61 13.17 1.83 -5.31
N GLN A 62 12.88 0.55 -5.57
CA GLN A 62 13.89 -0.47 -5.83
C GLN A 62 14.64 -0.18 -7.14
N PHE A 63 13.90 0.16 -8.21
CA PHE A 63 14.49 0.57 -9.48
C PHE A 63 15.38 1.80 -9.35
N LEU A 64 14.95 2.80 -8.57
CA LEU A 64 15.73 4.02 -8.32
C LEU A 64 16.87 3.85 -7.31
N GLY A 65 16.93 2.73 -6.59
CA GLY A 65 17.90 2.51 -5.50
C GLY A 65 17.78 3.52 -4.35
N ILE A 66 16.55 3.91 -3.99
CA ILE A 66 16.26 4.89 -2.93
C ILE A 66 15.43 4.28 -1.81
N SER A 67 15.38 4.97 -0.66
CA SER A 67 14.54 4.55 0.45
C SER A 67 13.04 4.82 0.15
N PRO A 68 12.13 3.96 0.65
CA PRO A 68 10.69 4.15 0.50
C PRO A 68 10.21 5.51 1.04
N ARG A 69 10.78 5.96 2.17
CA ARG A 69 10.47 7.26 2.78
C ARG A 69 10.85 8.43 1.87
N ARG A 70 11.98 8.34 1.17
CA ARG A 70 12.43 9.39 0.25
C ARG A 70 11.45 9.54 -0.91
N LEU A 71 11.02 8.42 -1.49
CA LEU A 71 10.03 8.40 -2.57
C LEU A 71 8.67 8.95 -2.09
N LEU A 72 8.21 8.53 -0.91
CA LEU A 72 6.95 8.99 -0.35
C LEU A 72 6.96 10.50 -0.03
N ASN A 73 8.02 10.99 0.61
CA ASN A 73 8.16 12.41 0.92
C ASN A 73 8.14 13.24 -0.36
N TYR A 74 8.81 12.79 -1.41
CA TYR A 74 8.78 13.47 -2.71
C TYR A 74 7.36 13.51 -3.30
N LEU A 75 6.64 12.38 -3.28
CA LEU A 75 5.26 12.31 -3.79
C LEU A 75 4.26 13.14 -2.98
N ASN A 76 4.50 13.33 -1.68
CA ASN A 76 3.65 14.14 -0.81
C ASN A 76 4.02 15.63 -0.85
N ASN A 77 5.31 15.93 -1.00
CA ASN A 77 5.82 17.31 -1.09
C ASN A 77 5.77 17.88 -2.51
N LYS A 78 5.34 17.11 -3.53
CA LYS A 78 5.08 17.65 -4.87
C LYS A 78 4.04 18.79 -4.84
N SER A 79 3.21 18.85 -3.80
CA SER A 79 2.26 19.96 -3.54
C SER A 79 2.87 21.14 -2.77
N ALA A 80 4.10 21.02 -2.24
CA ALA A 80 4.76 22.02 -1.43
C ALA A 80 6.11 22.40 -2.05
N ALA A 81 6.06 23.50 -2.81
CA ALA A 81 7.16 24.24 -3.42
C ALA A 81 7.61 23.75 -4.82
N PRO A 82 7.46 24.60 -5.86
CA PRO A 82 8.42 24.60 -6.96
C PRO A 82 9.76 25.00 -6.33
N SER A 83 10.78 24.18 -6.52
CA SER A 83 12.16 24.61 -6.32
C SER A 83 12.30 25.96 -7.04
N THR A 84 12.75 26.98 -6.31
CA THR A 84 13.25 28.25 -6.84
C THR A 84 14.02 27.93 -8.13
N ASP A 85 13.59 28.50 -9.25
CA ASP A 85 14.08 28.27 -10.64
C ASP A 85 13.21 27.39 -11.56
N GLY A 86 11.99 27.00 -11.16
CA GLY A 86 11.03 26.38 -12.10
C GLY A 86 11.41 24.98 -12.58
N GLN A 87 12.48 24.39 -12.04
CA GLN A 87 12.83 23.00 -12.29
C GLN A 87 11.99 22.08 -11.42
N ALA A 88 11.28 21.14 -12.07
CA ALA A 88 10.65 20.02 -11.40
C ALA A 88 11.72 19.30 -10.55
N SER A 89 11.45 19.14 -9.25
CA SER A 89 12.34 18.38 -8.38
C SER A 89 12.54 17.00 -9.00
N THR A 90 13.76 16.55 -9.27
CA THR A 90 14.01 15.21 -9.82
C THR A 90 14.62 14.33 -8.76
N ILE A 91 14.34 13.02 -8.81
CA ILE A 91 15.08 12.04 -8.03
C ILE A 91 15.86 11.18 -9.01
N LYS A 92 17.19 11.21 -8.90
CA LYS A 92 18.08 10.41 -9.77
C LYS A 92 17.84 10.66 -11.27
N GLY A 93 17.45 11.89 -11.64
CA GLY A 93 17.13 12.26 -13.03
C GLY A 93 15.73 11.81 -13.50
N TYR A 94 14.84 11.45 -12.58
CA TYR A 94 13.45 11.10 -12.90
C TYR A 94 12.46 12.06 -12.24
N ILE A 95 11.45 12.45 -13.01
CA ILE A 95 10.22 13.07 -12.55
C ILE A 95 9.26 11.95 -12.18
N ILE A 96 8.64 12.04 -11.00
CA ILE A 96 7.78 10.97 -10.47
C ILE A 96 6.35 11.49 -10.34
N SER A 97 5.39 10.71 -10.86
CA SER A 97 3.96 11.02 -10.78
C SER A 97 3.18 9.82 -10.25
N LYS A 98 2.13 10.09 -9.46
CA LYS A 98 1.15 9.05 -9.09
C LYS A 98 0.26 8.80 -10.30
N ILE A 99 -0.05 7.54 -10.55
CA ILE A 99 -1.03 7.12 -11.57
C ILE A 99 -2.08 6.25 -10.90
N ASP A 100 -3.27 6.23 -11.47
CA ASP A 100 -4.36 5.43 -10.95
C ASP A 100 -4.03 3.94 -11.09
N SER A 101 -4.24 3.21 -10.00
CA SER A 101 -3.86 1.79 -9.93
C SER A 101 -4.61 0.93 -10.93
N ASP A 102 -5.77 1.40 -11.40
CA ASP A 102 -6.61 0.72 -12.40
C ASP A 102 -6.01 0.77 -13.81
N SER A 103 -5.15 1.77 -14.08
CA SER A 103 -4.47 1.92 -15.37
C SER A 103 -3.26 1.00 -15.53
N VAL A 104 -2.74 0.45 -14.43
CA VAL A 104 -1.56 -0.43 -14.44
C VAL A 104 -1.99 -1.84 -14.09
N LYS A 105 -1.85 -2.77 -15.04
CA LYS A 105 -2.13 -4.19 -14.85
C LYS A 105 -1.35 -4.72 -13.64
N GLN A 106 -2.04 -4.92 -12.53
CA GLN A 106 -1.44 -5.54 -11.34
C GLN A 106 -1.20 -7.02 -11.64
N ASN A 107 -0.01 -7.51 -11.26
CA ASN A 107 0.33 -8.93 -11.36
C ASN A 107 -0.39 -9.70 -10.24
N CYS A 108 -1.71 -9.78 -10.32
CA CYS A 108 -2.52 -10.57 -9.40
C CYS A 108 -2.32 -12.06 -9.70
N LYS A 109 -2.30 -12.88 -8.63
CA LYS A 109 -2.35 -14.33 -8.80
C LYS A 109 -3.76 -14.71 -9.23
N THR A 110 -3.87 -15.35 -10.38
CA THR A 110 -5.09 -16.02 -10.83
C THR A 110 -5.40 -17.18 -9.90
N ILE A 111 -6.69 -17.46 -9.71
CA ILE A 111 -7.17 -18.53 -8.84
C ILE A 111 -8.17 -19.34 -9.60
N GLU A 112 -7.98 -20.65 -9.53
CA GLU A 112 -8.93 -21.60 -10.07
C GLU A 112 -9.90 -22.02 -8.96
N VAL A 113 -11.19 -21.86 -9.22
CA VAL A 113 -12.27 -22.32 -8.34
C VAL A 113 -12.99 -23.45 -9.03
N THR A 114 -12.99 -24.62 -8.42
CA THR A 114 -13.79 -25.77 -8.86
C THR A 114 -14.98 -25.94 -7.93
N ASN A 115 -16.21 -25.93 -8.48
CA ASN A 115 -17.41 -26.30 -7.75
C ASN A 115 -17.60 -27.81 -7.81
N ILE A 116 -17.56 -28.50 -6.67
CA ILE A 116 -17.65 -29.97 -6.63
C ILE A 116 -19.06 -30.50 -6.90
N GLN A 117 -20.09 -29.66 -6.79
CA GLN A 117 -21.48 -30.07 -7.04
C GLN A 117 -21.80 -30.03 -8.54
N THR A 118 -21.34 -29.00 -9.24
CA THR A 118 -21.58 -28.80 -10.68
C THR A 118 -20.42 -29.27 -11.56
N ASN A 119 -19.26 -29.58 -10.96
CA ASN A 119 -17.98 -29.83 -11.65
C ASN A 119 -17.52 -28.67 -12.56
N GLU A 120 -18.03 -27.46 -12.32
CA GLU A 120 -17.62 -26.28 -13.07
C GLU A 120 -16.32 -25.70 -12.53
N VAL A 121 -15.41 -25.36 -13.45
CA VAL A 121 -14.12 -24.74 -13.14
C VAL A 121 -14.14 -23.30 -13.66
N ILE A 122 -13.97 -22.34 -12.75
CA ILE A 122 -13.98 -20.90 -13.06
C ILE A 122 -12.65 -20.29 -12.62
N ASN A 123 -12.00 -19.59 -13.55
CA ASN A 123 -10.75 -18.89 -13.30
C ASN A 123 -11.01 -17.42 -13.00
N TYR A 124 -10.58 -16.98 -11.81
CA TYR A 124 -10.68 -15.61 -11.37
C TYR A 124 -9.33 -14.90 -11.48
N SER A 125 -9.35 -13.61 -11.81
CA SER A 125 -8.13 -12.80 -11.96
C SER A 125 -7.42 -12.52 -10.63
N SER A 126 -8.13 -12.64 -9.50
CA SER A 126 -7.59 -12.39 -8.16
C SER A 126 -8.39 -13.08 -7.03
N ILE A 127 -7.82 -13.12 -5.81
CA ILE A 127 -8.52 -13.53 -4.57
C ILE A 127 -9.76 -12.66 -4.35
N SER A 128 -9.64 -11.37 -4.66
CA SER A 128 -10.71 -10.40 -4.45
C SER A 128 -11.91 -10.69 -5.33
N SER A 129 -11.69 -10.89 -6.63
CA SER A 129 -12.76 -11.23 -7.58
C SER A 129 -13.42 -12.58 -7.27
N ALA A 130 -12.64 -13.58 -6.85
CA ALA A 130 -13.19 -14.86 -6.43
C ALA A 130 -14.05 -14.72 -5.16
N GLY A 131 -13.57 -13.94 -4.19
CA GLY A 131 -14.29 -13.67 -2.95
C GLY A 131 -15.62 -12.94 -3.19
N GLU A 132 -15.64 -11.94 -4.06
CA GLU A 132 -16.87 -11.24 -4.44
C GLU A 132 -17.87 -12.16 -5.14
N ALA A 133 -17.43 -12.90 -6.15
CA ALA A 133 -18.31 -13.79 -6.90
C ALA A 133 -18.91 -14.92 -6.04
N LEU A 134 -18.13 -15.43 -5.08
CA LEU A 134 -18.55 -16.54 -4.21
C LEU A 134 -19.17 -16.07 -2.89
N GLY A 135 -19.17 -14.77 -2.59
CA GLY A 135 -19.58 -14.24 -1.28
C GLY A 135 -18.71 -14.73 -0.12
N ILE A 136 -17.42 -14.98 -0.39
CA ILE A 136 -16.45 -15.50 0.59
C ILE A 136 -15.45 -14.39 0.95
N PRO A 137 -15.16 -14.15 2.24
CA PRO A 137 -14.14 -13.18 2.62
C PRO A 137 -12.77 -13.56 2.06
N GLN A 138 -12.10 -12.57 1.47
CA GLN A 138 -10.79 -12.72 0.81
C GLN A 138 -9.72 -13.35 1.74
N SER A 139 -9.78 -13.01 3.03
CA SER A 139 -8.90 -13.58 4.05
C SER A 139 -9.06 -15.09 4.19
N SER A 140 -10.28 -15.62 4.12
CA SER A 140 -10.53 -17.06 4.20
C SER A 140 -10.00 -17.81 2.98
N ILE A 141 -10.17 -17.26 1.78
CA ILE A 141 -9.58 -17.82 0.55
C ILE A 141 -8.05 -17.81 0.66
N SER A 142 -7.46 -16.70 1.10
CA SER A 142 -6.01 -16.61 1.29
C SER A 142 -5.47 -17.61 2.31
N VAL A 143 -6.18 -17.84 3.42
CA VAL A 143 -5.79 -18.84 4.43
C VAL A 143 -5.92 -20.25 3.86
N TYR A 144 -6.94 -20.51 3.06
CA TYR A 144 -7.12 -21.80 2.40
C TYR A 144 -5.95 -22.12 1.45
N LEU A 145 -5.64 -21.20 0.55
CA LEU A 145 -4.56 -21.34 -0.44
C LEU A 145 -3.18 -21.44 0.23
N SER A 146 -2.90 -20.62 1.23
CA SER A 146 -1.61 -20.64 1.94
C SER A 146 -1.37 -21.94 2.71
N ARG A 147 -2.43 -22.61 3.16
CA ARG A 147 -2.36 -23.91 3.84
C ARG A 147 -2.39 -25.10 2.87
N LYS A 148 -2.45 -24.86 1.55
CA LYS A 148 -2.49 -25.91 0.51
C LYS A 148 -3.54 -27.00 0.80
N ARG A 149 -4.73 -26.57 1.22
CA ARG A 149 -5.81 -27.49 1.60
C ARG A 149 -6.41 -28.17 0.37
N THR A 150 -6.61 -29.47 0.49
CA THR A 150 -7.30 -30.30 -0.53
C THR A 150 -8.77 -30.58 -0.16
N THR A 151 -9.19 -30.19 1.04
CA THR A 151 -10.56 -30.37 1.52
C THR A 151 -11.44 -29.23 1.04
N PRO A 152 -12.62 -29.47 0.44
CA PRO A 152 -13.45 -28.41 -0.13
C PRO A 152 -13.81 -27.32 0.88
N PHE A 153 -13.61 -26.07 0.50
CA PHE A 153 -14.02 -24.89 1.25
C PHE A 153 -15.55 -24.81 1.34
N ARG A 154 -16.06 -24.68 2.58
CA ARG A 154 -17.49 -24.80 2.90
C ARG A 154 -18.15 -26.09 2.38
N GLY A 155 -17.36 -27.12 2.08
CA GLY A 155 -17.87 -28.37 1.52
C GLY A 155 -18.36 -28.27 0.07
N ILE A 156 -18.04 -27.19 -0.67
CA ILE A 156 -18.53 -26.99 -2.05
C ILE A 156 -17.39 -26.59 -3.01
N TYR A 157 -16.42 -25.79 -2.58
CA TYR A 157 -15.44 -25.17 -3.49
C TYR A 157 -14.02 -25.67 -3.25
N LEU A 158 -13.33 -26.13 -4.29
CA LEU A 158 -11.89 -26.36 -4.31
C LEU A 158 -11.20 -25.12 -4.89
N LEU A 159 -10.21 -24.59 -4.16
CA LEU A 159 -9.47 -23.38 -4.52
C LEU A 159 -8.00 -23.74 -4.74
N ASN A 160 -7.48 -23.47 -5.94
CA ASN A 160 -6.09 -23.78 -6.33
C ASN A 160 -5.31 -22.52 -6.74
#